data_AF-A0A4V2YBY5-F1
#
_entry.id   AF-A0A4V2YBY5-F1
#
_cell.length_a   1.000
_cell.length_b   1.000
_cell.length_c   1.000
_cell.angle_alpha   90.00
_cell.angle_beta   90.00
_cell.angle_gamma   90.00
#
_symmetry.space_group_name_H-M   'P 1'
#
loop_
_entity.id
_entity.type
_entity.pdbx_description
1 polymer ?
#
loop_
_entity_poly.entity_id
_entity_poly.type
_entity_poly.pdbx_seq_one_letter_code
_entity_poly.pdbx_strand_id
1 'polypeptide(L)'
;MRIRLLAVAALAVVLTGCGQAEPAAPPPPPPPAPEVPAAPPSSSAGGDVELGSSPTLTAIKQRKRLLVGVRADQPEFVTRDPAGGYRGFDVDIARDIARRIGLDPSTQVQFRRLPPTLLRDAVAAGNVDVLLGGTADVPQLAQIPYAVTDTERNLVVKADDPKLAEELRGMLRAAVADGTWQRAHDQNLAPQGISAHP
;
A
#
# COMPACT_ATOMS: atom_id res chain seq x y z
N MET A 1 -48.84 26.75 29.35
CA MET A 1 -49.09 28.13 29.84
C MET A 1 -48.75 28.17 31.33
N ARG A 2 -47.61 28.80 31.70
CA ARG A 2 -47.37 29.54 32.97
C ARG A 2 -45.92 30.03 32.99
N ILE A 3 -45.80 31.32 32.73
CA ILE A 3 -44.62 32.18 32.76
C ILE A 3 -44.24 32.45 34.21
N ARG A 4 -42.95 32.53 34.54
CA ARG A 4 -42.44 33.40 35.62
C ARG A 4 -41.11 34.06 35.22
N LEU A 5 -41.22 35.35 34.94
CA LEU A 5 -40.14 36.34 34.95
C LEU A 5 -39.49 36.41 36.34
N LEU A 6 -38.20 36.72 36.39
CA LEU A 6 -37.62 37.70 37.31
C LEU A 6 -36.40 38.34 36.63
N ALA A 7 -36.40 39.67 36.64
CA ALA A 7 -35.52 40.57 35.92
C ALA A 7 -34.42 41.15 36.83
N VAL A 8 -33.69 42.14 36.27
CA VAL A 8 -32.77 43.12 36.91
C VAL A 8 -31.29 42.70 36.81
N ALA A 9 -30.33 43.49 36.34
CA ALA A 9 -30.26 44.90 35.94
C ALA A 9 -29.18 45.12 34.87
N ALA A 10 -29.35 46.21 34.12
CA ALA A 10 -28.47 46.71 33.09
C ALA A 10 -27.16 47.33 33.63
N LEU A 11 -26.10 47.24 32.84
CA LEU A 11 -25.05 48.26 32.80
C LEU A 11 -24.60 48.44 31.34
N ALA A 12 -24.92 49.60 30.76
CA ALA A 12 -24.53 50.00 29.43
C ALA A 12 -23.22 50.79 29.49
N VAL A 13 -22.23 50.37 28.70
CA VAL A 13 -21.07 51.19 28.34
C VAL A 13 -20.91 51.07 26.82
N VAL A 14 -21.08 52.19 26.14
CA VAL A 14 -20.87 52.34 24.70
C VAL A 14 -19.48 52.91 24.50
N LEU A 15 -18.59 52.15 23.85
CA LEU A 15 -17.41 52.72 23.19
C LEU A 15 -17.36 52.24 21.74
N THR A 16 -17.63 53.19 20.84
CA THR A 16 -17.32 53.16 19.41
C THR A 16 -15.81 52.99 19.21
N GLY A 17 -15.41 51.87 18.58
CA GLY A 17 -14.07 51.66 18.07
C GLY A 17 -14.14 51.30 16.58
N CYS A 18 -13.76 52.24 15.72
CA CYS A 18 -13.53 51.99 14.29
C CYS A 18 -12.20 51.25 14.12
N GLY A 19 -12.26 49.95 13.80
CA GLY A 19 -11.09 49.16 13.41
C GLY A 19 -10.94 49.15 11.89
N GLN A 20 -9.96 49.90 11.40
CA GLN A 20 -9.62 50.06 9.99
C GLN A 20 -9.00 48.77 9.44
N ALA A 21 -9.55 48.23 8.36
CA ALA A 21 -8.94 47.13 7.62
C ALA A 21 -7.70 47.64 6.89
N GLU A 22 -6.53 47.15 7.30
CA GLU A 22 -5.24 47.50 6.70
C GLU A 22 -4.92 46.50 5.58
N PRO A 23 -4.61 46.95 4.34
CA PRO A 23 -4.23 46.06 3.25
C PRO A 23 -2.86 45.44 3.52
N ALA A 24 -2.81 44.12 3.65
CA ALA A 24 -1.55 43.39 3.69
C ALA A 24 -0.83 43.54 2.33
N ALA A 25 0.35 44.16 2.35
CA ALA A 25 1.25 44.18 1.21
C ALA A 25 1.70 42.75 0.85
N PRO A 26 1.86 42.41 -0.44
CA PRO A 26 2.38 41.10 -0.82
C PRO A 26 3.85 40.95 -0.39
N PRO A 27 4.29 39.73 0.01
CA PRO A 27 5.69 39.49 0.34
C PRO A 27 6.57 39.60 -0.92
N PRO A 28 7.84 40.02 -0.78
CA PRO A 28 8.78 40.07 -1.91
C PRO A 28 9.12 38.65 -2.41
N PRO A 29 9.46 38.50 -3.70
CA PRO A 29 9.90 37.21 -4.23
C PRO A 29 11.26 36.79 -3.62
N PRO A 30 11.51 35.48 -3.46
CA PRO A 30 12.79 34.99 -2.96
C PRO A 30 13.93 35.28 -3.97
N PRO A 31 15.16 35.51 -3.49
CA PRO A 31 16.31 35.69 -4.38
C PRO A 31 16.64 34.39 -5.14
N PRO A 32 17.24 34.46 -6.33
CA PRO A 32 17.67 33.28 -7.06
C PRO A 32 18.80 32.57 -6.30
N ALA A 33 18.68 31.25 -6.14
CA ALA A 33 19.73 30.43 -5.56
C ALA A 33 20.90 30.26 -6.55
N PRO A 34 22.16 30.22 -6.06
CA PRO A 34 23.35 30.12 -6.90
C PRO A 34 23.54 28.71 -7.51
N GLU A 35 23.90 28.66 -8.78
CA GLU A 35 24.43 27.47 -9.46
C GLU A 35 25.85 27.17 -8.96
N VAL A 36 26.09 25.96 -8.45
CA VAL A 36 27.42 25.46 -8.06
C VAL A 36 27.56 23.99 -8.51
N PRO A 37 28.74 23.55 -9.01
CA PRO A 37 28.91 22.44 -9.97
C PRO A 37 28.86 21.03 -9.36
N ALA A 38 28.76 20.04 -10.26
CA ALA A 38 28.78 18.60 -9.98
C ALA A 38 29.90 18.16 -9.03
N ALA A 39 29.51 17.39 -8.00
CA ALA A 39 30.42 16.67 -7.11
C ALA A 39 30.66 15.23 -7.60
N PRO A 40 31.85 14.64 -7.39
CA PRO A 40 32.19 13.27 -7.82
C PRO A 40 31.48 12.19 -6.98
N PRO A 41 31.40 10.93 -7.45
CA PRO A 41 30.56 9.92 -6.82
C PRO A 41 31.15 9.46 -5.48
N SER A 42 30.35 9.55 -4.43
CA SER A 42 30.62 8.86 -3.16
C SER A 42 29.98 7.48 -3.20
N SER A 43 30.81 6.46 -3.41
CA SER A 43 30.43 5.06 -3.16
C SER A 43 30.15 4.86 -1.68
N SER A 44 28.93 4.44 -1.35
CA SER A 44 28.61 3.83 -0.06
C SER A 44 27.98 2.47 -0.35
N ALA A 45 28.68 1.43 0.08
CA ALA A 45 28.25 0.04 -0.02
C ALA A 45 26.99 -0.17 0.85
N GLY A 46 25.85 -0.24 0.19
CA GLY A 46 24.64 -0.91 0.63
C GLY A 46 24.11 -1.61 -0.61
N GLY A 47 23.91 -2.92 -0.56
CA GLY A 47 23.62 -3.72 -1.75
C GLY A 47 22.48 -3.14 -2.57
N ASP A 48 22.84 -2.53 -3.70
CA ASP A 48 21.94 -2.25 -4.79
C ASP A 48 21.42 -3.59 -5.31
N VAL A 49 20.24 -3.99 -4.83
CA VAL A 49 19.41 -4.87 -5.62
C VAL A 49 19.12 -4.08 -6.89
N GLU A 50 19.81 -4.44 -7.97
CA GLU A 50 19.71 -3.77 -9.25
C GLU A 50 18.25 -3.83 -9.71
N LEU A 51 17.53 -2.71 -9.51
CA LEU A 51 16.14 -2.48 -9.89
C LEU A 51 15.90 -2.57 -11.41
N GLY A 52 16.91 -2.98 -12.17
CA GLY A 52 16.92 -3.11 -13.63
C GLY A 52 16.77 -4.53 -14.17
N SER A 53 16.74 -5.57 -13.34
CA SER A 53 16.71 -6.95 -13.86
C SER A 53 15.31 -7.53 -14.09
N SER A 54 14.27 -7.01 -13.43
CA SER A 54 12.87 -7.39 -13.68
C SER A 54 12.13 -6.30 -14.46
N PRO A 55 11.67 -6.56 -15.69
CA PRO A 55 10.86 -5.59 -16.44
C PRO A 55 9.56 -5.22 -15.73
N THR A 56 8.95 -6.15 -14.98
CA THR A 56 7.72 -5.88 -14.23
C THR A 56 7.98 -4.94 -13.05
N LEU A 57 9.04 -5.15 -12.27
CA LEU A 57 9.41 -4.23 -11.19
C LEU A 57 9.76 -2.83 -11.74
N THR A 58 10.47 -2.76 -12.86
CA THR A 58 10.72 -1.50 -13.55
C THR A 58 9.41 -0.80 -13.92
N ALA A 59 8.45 -1.51 -14.53
CA ALA A 59 7.15 -0.96 -14.89
C ALA A 59 6.35 -0.49 -13.66
N ILE A 60 6.31 -1.28 -12.58
CA ILE A 60 5.66 -0.93 -11.30
C ILE A 60 6.22 0.40 -10.76
N LYS A 61 7.55 0.53 -10.72
CA LYS A 61 8.22 1.73 -10.20
C LYS A 61 7.99 2.95 -11.09
N GLN A 62 8.09 2.80 -12.40
CA GLN A 62 7.84 3.87 -13.36
C GLN A 62 6.42 4.42 -13.23
N ARG A 63 5.41 3.53 -13.15
CA ARG A 63 4.01 3.95 -12.97
C ARG A 63 3.66 4.27 -11.52
N LYS A 64 4.60 4.13 -10.58
CA LYS A 64 4.42 4.43 -9.16
C LYS A 64 3.22 3.71 -8.54
N ARG A 65 2.94 2.48 -8.98
CA ARG A 65 1.75 1.72 -8.56
C ARG A 65 1.91 0.22 -8.76
N LEU A 66 1.61 -0.54 -7.72
CA LEU A 66 1.50 -2.00 -7.74
C LEU A 66 0.04 -2.41 -7.97
N LEU A 67 -0.21 -3.23 -8.98
CA LEU A 67 -1.52 -3.80 -9.31
C LEU A 67 -1.61 -5.21 -8.71
N VAL A 68 -2.51 -5.40 -7.75
CA VAL A 68 -2.62 -6.63 -6.98
C VAL A 68 -3.97 -7.29 -7.22
N GLY A 69 -3.95 -8.49 -7.77
CA GLY A 69 -5.10 -9.38 -7.77
C GLY A 69 -5.27 -10.01 -6.40
N VAL A 70 -6.51 -10.03 -5.90
CA VAL A 70 -6.88 -10.77 -4.68
C VAL A 70 -8.17 -11.53 -4.93
N ARG A 71 -8.33 -12.65 -4.24
CA ARG A 71 -9.54 -13.47 -4.32
C ARG A 71 -10.79 -12.73 -3.84
N ALA A 72 -11.91 -12.93 -4.51
CA ALA A 72 -13.19 -12.36 -4.08
C ALA A 72 -14.03 -13.34 -3.22
N ASP A 73 -13.65 -14.61 -3.20
CA ASP A 73 -14.39 -15.74 -2.62
C ASP A 73 -13.87 -16.19 -1.25
N GLN A 74 -12.83 -15.54 -0.71
CA GLN A 74 -12.19 -15.89 0.56
C GLN A 74 -12.10 -14.68 1.51
N PRO A 75 -13.21 -14.30 2.16
CA PRO A 75 -13.30 -13.11 3.00
C PRO A 75 -12.38 -13.14 4.23
N GLU A 76 -11.97 -14.32 4.69
CA GLU A 76 -11.08 -14.52 5.82
C GLU A 76 -9.65 -13.99 5.56
N PHE A 77 -9.23 -13.92 4.27
CA PHE A 77 -7.91 -13.41 3.86
C PHE A 77 -7.97 -11.99 3.30
N VAL A 78 -9.10 -11.59 2.71
CA VAL A 78 -9.29 -10.26 2.15
C VAL A 78 -10.73 -9.79 2.22
N THR A 79 -10.92 -8.62 2.82
CA THR A 79 -12.19 -7.92 2.85
C THR A 79 -12.06 -6.55 2.20
N ARG A 80 -13.15 -6.09 1.61
CA ARG A 80 -13.31 -4.71 1.13
C ARG A 80 -14.34 -4.03 2.00
N ASP A 81 -13.97 -2.91 2.60
CA ASP A 81 -14.88 -2.14 3.43
C ASP A 81 -15.83 -1.26 2.59
N PRO A 82 -16.90 -0.70 3.19
CA PRO A 82 -17.85 0.16 2.48
C PRO A 82 -17.22 1.46 1.94
N ALA A 83 -16.15 1.95 2.55
CA ALA A 83 -15.39 3.12 2.07
C ALA A 83 -14.47 2.77 0.88
N GLY A 84 -14.38 1.48 0.53
CA GLY A 84 -13.59 0.96 -0.58
C GLY A 84 -12.16 0.55 -0.21
N GLY A 85 -11.79 0.64 1.06
CA GLY A 85 -10.52 0.18 1.60
C GLY A 85 -10.42 -1.34 1.65
N TYR A 86 -9.19 -1.85 1.58
CA TYR A 86 -8.88 -3.27 1.65
C TYR A 86 -8.19 -3.60 2.98
N ARG A 87 -8.56 -4.74 3.58
CA ARG A 87 -7.96 -5.30 4.80
C ARG A 87 -7.87 -6.82 4.73
N GLY A 88 -6.99 -7.41 5.52
CA GLY A 88 -6.81 -8.86 5.60
C GLY A 88 -5.35 -9.27 5.40
N PHE A 89 -5.07 -10.54 5.63
CA PHE A 89 -3.74 -11.12 5.54
C PHE A 89 -3.09 -10.90 4.16
N ASP A 90 -3.81 -11.21 3.08
CA ASP A 90 -3.29 -11.04 1.71
C ASP A 90 -3.02 -9.56 1.41
N VAL A 91 -3.82 -8.65 1.96
CA VAL A 91 -3.64 -7.20 1.80
C VAL A 91 -2.36 -6.73 2.48
N ASP A 92 -2.07 -7.23 3.68
CA ASP A 92 -0.90 -6.81 4.44
C ASP A 92 0.40 -7.36 3.84
N ILE A 93 0.38 -8.58 3.28
CA ILE A 93 1.49 -9.10 2.47
C ILE A 93 1.73 -8.25 1.23
N ALA A 94 0.67 -7.89 0.49
CA ALA A 94 0.80 -7.00 -0.68
C ALA A 94 1.36 -5.62 -0.34
N ARG A 95 0.92 -5.04 0.79
CA ARG A 95 1.43 -3.76 1.30
C ARG A 95 2.89 -3.86 1.74
N ASP A 96 3.31 -4.97 2.33
CA ASP A 96 4.72 -5.20 2.66
C ASP A 96 5.58 -5.27 1.39
N ILE A 97 5.14 -6.00 0.36
CA ILE A 97 5.82 -6.04 -0.93
C ILE A 97 5.95 -4.63 -1.50
N ALA A 98 4.86 -3.85 -1.53
CA ALA A 98 4.86 -2.47 -2.02
C ALA A 98 5.87 -1.59 -1.28
N ARG A 99 5.89 -1.67 0.06
CA ARG A 99 6.87 -0.96 0.89
C ARG A 99 8.31 -1.34 0.54
N ARG A 100 8.61 -2.64 0.40
CA ARG A 100 9.96 -3.14 0.09
C ARG A 100 10.46 -2.68 -1.28
N ILE A 101 9.57 -2.47 -2.25
CA ILE A 101 9.93 -1.95 -3.57
C ILE A 101 9.94 -0.42 -3.65
N GLY A 102 9.73 0.28 -2.53
CA GLY A 102 9.78 1.74 -2.42
C GLY A 102 8.50 2.46 -2.81
N LEU A 103 7.36 1.78 -2.76
CA LEU A 103 6.03 2.39 -2.91
C LEU A 103 5.38 2.63 -1.56
N ASP A 104 4.54 3.66 -1.48
CA ASP A 104 3.66 3.92 -0.35
C ASP A 104 2.51 2.87 -0.34
N PRO A 105 2.44 1.99 0.67
CA PRO A 105 1.43 0.93 0.74
C PRO A 105 -0.01 1.45 0.91
N SER A 106 -0.19 2.72 1.31
CA SER A 106 -1.50 3.32 1.54
C SER A 106 -2.10 3.95 0.28
N THR A 107 -1.27 4.42 -0.65
CA THR A 107 -1.70 5.18 -1.83
C THR A 107 -1.30 4.56 -3.16
N GLN A 108 -0.27 3.71 -3.17
CA GLN A 108 0.34 3.18 -4.41
C GLN A 108 0.09 1.68 -4.63
N VAL A 109 -0.88 1.10 -3.93
CA VAL A 109 -1.33 -0.29 -4.14
C VAL A 109 -2.78 -0.27 -4.61
N GLN A 110 -3.01 -0.82 -5.80
CA GLN A 110 -4.35 -0.93 -6.38
C GLN A 110 -4.79 -2.40 -6.39
N PHE A 111 -5.78 -2.69 -5.55
CA PHE A 111 -6.35 -4.02 -5.46
C PHE A 111 -7.46 -4.23 -6.49
N ARG A 112 -7.48 -5.41 -7.09
CA ARG A 112 -8.56 -5.91 -7.93
C ARG A 112 -9.05 -7.23 -7.34
N ARG A 113 -10.29 -7.21 -6.85
CA ARG A 113 -10.98 -8.44 -6.43
C ARG A 113 -11.40 -9.23 -7.66
N LEU A 114 -11.02 -10.49 -7.70
CA LEU A 114 -11.23 -11.37 -8.84
C LEU A 114 -11.96 -12.65 -8.39
N PRO A 115 -13.00 -13.09 -9.12
CA PRO A 115 -13.55 -14.43 -8.90
C PRO A 115 -12.52 -15.49 -9.34
N PRO A 116 -12.60 -16.73 -8.82
CA PRO A 116 -11.66 -17.80 -9.15
C PRO A 116 -11.44 -18.02 -10.65
N THR A 117 -12.50 -17.85 -11.44
CA THR A 117 -12.49 -18.02 -12.89
C THR A 117 -11.64 -17.01 -13.65
N LEU A 118 -11.31 -15.85 -13.05
CA LEU A 118 -10.56 -14.77 -13.71
C LEU A 118 -9.14 -14.56 -13.17
N LEU A 119 -8.75 -15.32 -12.14
CA LEU A 119 -7.47 -15.12 -11.45
C LEU A 119 -6.27 -15.28 -12.39
N ARG A 120 -6.20 -16.42 -13.10
CA ARG A 120 -5.09 -16.75 -13.99
C ARG A 120 -5.03 -15.81 -15.19
N ASP A 121 -6.17 -15.55 -15.81
CA ASP A 121 -6.26 -14.66 -16.97
C ASP A 121 -5.88 -13.23 -16.63
N ALA A 122 -6.19 -12.75 -15.41
CA ALA A 122 -5.80 -11.42 -14.98
C ALA A 122 -4.27 -11.25 -14.90
N VAL A 123 -3.56 -12.26 -14.37
CA VAL A 123 -2.08 -12.23 -14.32
C VAL A 123 -1.50 -12.42 -15.71
N ALA A 124 -1.97 -13.41 -16.46
CA ALA A 124 -1.46 -13.73 -17.79
C ALA A 124 -1.60 -12.54 -18.77
N ALA A 125 -2.71 -11.81 -18.71
CA ALA A 125 -2.98 -10.62 -19.52
C ALA A 125 -2.31 -9.34 -18.98
N GLY A 126 -1.62 -9.39 -17.84
CA GLY A 126 -0.98 -8.21 -17.23
C GLY A 126 -1.98 -7.19 -16.65
N ASN A 127 -3.22 -7.61 -16.39
CA ASN A 127 -4.22 -6.77 -15.72
C ASN A 127 -3.88 -6.52 -14.24
N VAL A 128 -3.07 -7.41 -13.65
CA VAL A 128 -2.45 -7.30 -12.33
C VAL A 128 -1.00 -7.78 -12.46
N ASP A 129 -0.10 -7.25 -11.62
CA ASP A 129 1.31 -7.65 -11.62
C ASP A 129 1.55 -8.92 -10.82
N VAL A 130 0.83 -9.01 -9.71
CA VAL A 130 0.88 -10.11 -8.75
C VAL A 130 -0.53 -10.49 -8.36
N LEU A 131 -0.76 -11.76 -8.09
CA LEU A 131 -1.99 -12.28 -7.52
C LEU A 131 -1.68 -12.96 -6.19
N LEU A 132 -2.46 -12.68 -5.14
CA LEU A 132 -2.38 -13.39 -3.86
C LEU A 132 -3.56 -14.35 -3.66
N GLY A 133 -3.27 -15.51 -3.07
CA GLY A 133 -4.23 -16.60 -2.88
C GLY A 133 -4.55 -17.39 -4.16
N GLY A 134 -3.70 -17.28 -5.19
CA GLY A 134 -3.87 -17.99 -6.46
C GLY A 134 -3.11 -19.31 -6.52
N THR A 135 -3.24 -20.02 -7.64
CA THR A 135 -2.35 -21.14 -8.04
C THR A 135 -1.92 -20.93 -9.50
N ALA A 136 -0.77 -21.49 -9.86
CA ALA A 136 -0.18 -21.39 -11.20
C ALA A 136 -0.17 -22.77 -11.88
N ASP A 137 -1.35 -23.25 -12.28
CA ASP A 137 -1.51 -24.57 -12.89
C ASP A 137 -1.34 -24.53 -14.42
N VAL A 138 -0.59 -23.53 -14.92
CA VAL A 138 -0.37 -23.30 -16.36
C VAL A 138 1.04 -22.77 -16.63
N PRO A 139 1.66 -23.10 -17.78
CA PRO A 139 3.06 -22.75 -18.06
C PRO A 139 3.37 -21.25 -18.10
N GLN A 140 2.38 -20.40 -18.36
CA GLN A 140 2.57 -18.95 -18.48
C GLN A 140 2.70 -18.24 -17.12
N LEU A 141 2.44 -18.94 -16.02
CA LEU A 141 2.42 -18.39 -14.68
C LEU A 141 3.44 -19.10 -13.79
N ALA A 142 4.05 -18.35 -12.88
CA ALA A 142 4.90 -18.85 -11.83
C ALA A 142 4.20 -18.63 -10.48
N GLN A 143 4.36 -19.58 -9.55
CA GLN A 143 3.85 -19.47 -8.18
C GLN A 143 4.97 -19.46 -7.15
N ILE A 144 4.76 -18.71 -6.08
CA ILE A 144 5.66 -18.61 -4.93
C ILE A 144 4.80 -18.82 -3.68
N PRO A 145 5.01 -19.91 -2.93
CA PRO A 145 4.27 -20.13 -1.70
C PRO A 145 4.65 -19.06 -0.68
N TYR A 146 3.66 -18.56 0.06
CA TYR A 146 3.89 -17.58 1.13
C TYR A 146 3.14 -17.88 2.43
N ALA A 147 2.21 -18.83 2.39
CA ALA A 147 1.53 -19.34 3.58
C ALA A 147 0.94 -20.72 3.31
N VAL A 148 0.96 -21.57 4.33
CA VAL A 148 0.22 -22.82 4.40
C VAL A 148 -0.84 -22.67 5.47
N THR A 149 -2.09 -22.83 5.07
CA THR A 149 -3.26 -22.94 5.95
C THR A 149 -3.76 -24.38 5.88
N ASP A 150 -5.06 -24.61 5.67
CA ASP A 150 -5.56 -25.92 5.22
C ASP A 150 -5.04 -26.28 3.82
N THR A 151 -4.75 -25.26 3.02
CA THR A 151 -4.12 -25.38 1.69
C THR A 151 -2.95 -24.42 1.56
N GLU A 152 -2.05 -24.73 0.62
CA GLU A 152 -0.99 -23.81 0.20
C GLU A 152 -1.60 -22.56 -0.45
N ARG A 153 -1.12 -21.40 -0.05
CA ARG A 153 -1.44 -20.11 -0.65
C ARG A 153 -0.22 -19.61 -1.42
N ASN A 154 -0.43 -19.28 -2.68
CA ASN A 154 0.63 -18.80 -3.54
C ASN A 154 0.44 -17.35 -3.98
N LEU A 155 1.56 -16.66 -4.11
CA LEU A 155 1.70 -15.46 -4.91
C LEU A 155 1.98 -15.90 -6.35
N VAL A 156 1.14 -15.47 -7.29
CA VAL A 156 1.25 -15.83 -8.70
C VAL A 156 1.67 -14.62 -9.54
N VAL A 157 2.64 -14.83 -10.43
CA VAL A 157 3.16 -13.84 -11.39
C VAL A 157 3.28 -14.45 -12.78
N LYS A 158 3.58 -13.62 -13.80
CA LYS A 158 3.93 -14.13 -15.13
C LYS A 158 5.26 -14.87 -15.09
N ALA A 159 5.34 -16.01 -15.78
CA ALA A 159 6.55 -16.85 -15.81
C ALA A 159 7.69 -16.28 -16.67
N ASP A 160 7.40 -15.30 -17.53
CA ASP A 160 8.38 -14.64 -18.41
C ASP A 160 9.25 -13.59 -17.69
N ASP A 161 9.04 -13.37 -16.39
CA ASP A 161 9.85 -12.52 -15.52
C ASP A 161 10.36 -13.31 -14.31
N PRO A 162 11.32 -14.25 -14.50
CA PRO A 162 11.86 -15.05 -13.39
C PRO A 162 12.59 -14.21 -12.34
N LYS A 163 13.08 -13.03 -12.72
CA LYS A 163 13.73 -12.09 -11.79
C LYS A 163 12.73 -11.50 -10.81
N LEU A 164 11.54 -11.12 -11.26
CA LEU A 164 10.44 -10.75 -10.36
C LEU A 164 10.16 -11.85 -9.34
N ALA A 165 10.10 -13.11 -9.79
CA ALA A 165 9.80 -14.23 -8.89
C ALA A 165 10.92 -14.48 -7.86
N GLU A 166 12.18 -14.28 -8.24
CA GLU A 166 13.33 -14.34 -7.34
C GLU A 166 13.25 -13.25 -6.26
N GLU A 167 13.02 -12.00 -6.67
CA GLU A 167 12.89 -10.83 -5.79
C GLU A 167 11.74 -10.99 -4.79
N LEU A 168 10.56 -11.38 -5.27
CA LEU A 168 9.39 -11.60 -4.42
C LEU A 168 9.64 -12.70 -3.39
N ARG A 169 10.32 -13.80 -3.77
CA ARG A 169 10.71 -14.84 -2.80
C ARG A 169 11.69 -14.30 -1.75
N GLY A 170 12.60 -13.42 -2.14
CA GLY A 170 13.47 -12.70 -1.21
C GLY A 170 12.68 -11.85 -0.22
N MET A 171 11.73 -11.06 -0.71
CA MET A 171 10.86 -10.20 0.09
C MET A 171 10.00 -10.99 1.08
N LEU A 172 9.38 -12.10 0.64
CA LEU A 172 8.58 -12.97 1.50
C LEU A 172 9.42 -13.60 2.61
N ARG A 173 10.63 -14.09 2.30
CA ARG A 173 11.56 -14.59 3.33
C ARG A 173 11.97 -13.51 4.32
N ALA A 174 12.22 -12.29 3.84
CA ALA A 174 12.54 -11.17 4.71
C ALA A 174 11.36 -10.82 5.64
N ALA A 175 10.13 -10.87 5.13
CA ALA A 175 8.91 -10.65 5.93
C ALA A 175 8.74 -11.69 7.05
N VAL A 176 9.15 -12.93 6.81
CA VAL A 176 9.21 -13.97 7.85
C VAL A 176 10.30 -13.64 8.86
N ALA A 177 11.51 -13.34 8.40
CA ALA A 177 12.67 -13.10 9.26
C ALA A 177 12.51 -11.86 10.17
N ASP A 178 11.86 -10.80 9.68
CA ASP A 178 11.64 -9.56 10.44
C ASP A 178 10.29 -9.52 11.19
N GLY A 179 9.56 -10.65 11.18
CA GLY A 179 8.28 -10.83 11.86
C GLY A 179 7.10 -10.06 11.23
N THR A 180 7.27 -9.43 10.06
CA THR A 180 6.16 -8.77 9.36
C THR A 180 5.07 -9.76 8.97
N TRP A 181 5.45 -10.95 8.51
CA TRP A 181 4.53 -12.03 8.22
C TRP A 181 3.73 -12.44 9.48
N GLN A 182 4.43 -12.60 10.61
CA GLN A 182 3.80 -13.00 11.87
C GLN A 182 2.79 -11.94 12.34
N ARG A 183 3.14 -10.65 12.25
CA ARG A 183 2.21 -9.55 12.57
C ARG A 183 0.97 -9.57 11.67
N ALA A 184 1.14 -9.82 10.37
CA ALA A 184 0.01 -9.94 9.44
C ALA A 184 -0.90 -11.13 9.81
N HIS A 185 -0.32 -12.27 10.19
CA HIS A 185 -1.08 -13.42 10.68
C HIS A 185 -1.84 -13.09 11.97
N ASP A 186 -1.15 -12.56 12.99
CA ASP A 186 -1.71 -12.32 14.31
C ASP A 186 -2.82 -11.25 14.29
N GLN A 187 -2.70 -10.28 13.39
CA GLN A 187 -3.71 -9.23 13.22
C GLN A 187 -4.96 -9.73 12.49
N ASN A 188 -4.82 -10.66 11.54
CA ASN A 188 -5.89 -10.99 10.60
C ASN A 188 -6.43 -12.42 10.78
N LEU A 189 -5.58 -13.44 10.87
CA LEU A 189 -5.97 -14.84 10.86
C LEU A 189 -6.13 -15.44 12.26
N ALA A 190 -5.22 -15.14 13.17
CA ALA A 190 -5.28 -15.65 14.54
C ALA A 190 -6.59 -15.32 15.29
N PRO A 191 -7.17 -14.11 15.18
CA PRO A 191 -8.45 -13.79 15.85
C PRO A 191 -9.64 -14.59 15.31
N GLN A 192 -9.50 -15.14 14.10
CA GLN A 192 -10.50 -16.01 13.46
C GLN A 192 -10.25 -17.49 13.75
N GLY A 193 -9.20 -17.83 14.52
CA GLY A 193 -8.82 -19.22 14.81
C GLY A 193 -8.18 -19.94 13.63
N ILE A 194 -7.73 -19.21 12.60
CA ILE A 194 -7.08 -19.77 11.42
C ILE A 194 -5.57 -19.85 11.68
N SER A 195 -5.04 -21.06 11.73
CA SER A 195 -3.60 -21.30 11.78
C SER A 195 -2.99 -21.11 10.39
N ALA A 196 -1.88 -20.40 10.30
CA ALA A 196 -1.03 -20.40 9.12
C ALA A 196 0.44 -20.52 9.50
N HIS A 197 1.26 -21.00 8.57
CA HIS A 197 2.72 -20.99 8.67
C HIS A 197 3.31 -20.52 7.33
N PRO A 198 4.47 -19.84 7.32
CA PRO A 198 5.08 -19.34 6.09
C PRO A 198 5.68 -20.45 5.22
#